data_AF-A0A2E3XPU4-F1
#
_entry.id   AF-A0A2E3XPU4-F1
#
_cell.length_a   1.000
_cell.length_b   1.000
_cell.length_c   1.000
_cell.angle_alpha   90.00
_cell.angle_beta   90.00
_cell.angle_gamma   90.00
#
_symmetry.space_group_name_H-M   'P 1'
#
loop_
_entity.id
_entity.type
_entity.pdbx_description
1 polymer ?
#
loop_
_entity_poly.entity_id
_entity_poly.type
_entity_poly.pdbx_seq_one_letter_code
_entity_poly.pdbx_strand_id
1 'polypeptide(L)'
;MRINMNSMKLNSLLTLSLLLVVSCAKDKPYDEKYKEEKLHPKSAFVVEEKVVGEDGKERSVPVEYLYVPSSLGTPMEVVEAAPFVQGQEKVVKMKWVEEGLSIYEVERDERFEANQLNHTPVLTIPGDYLSYRCQEDAYGDCTNKEEENTELEWYEKDQFKPNFEEMKVHEVNTLDASLIDWSGCLSASSAKLLNYDVSAGVINIELEKTYTVNKSNPICTIIGAYYKDSAESSFDVRYFYSLVRLDSVASPDYEAVEYPVPDQNDFGFFNDEELVLKEEFDRQRPDRKILMNRWNPNQKNGEIVYYLSPEYSKPKNKIVLDATHEAVKAMNREMGAADIPFKIRLVEQPDPKKAVSPGDIRYNSLVLIEDPLANGLLGYGPSVKNPYTGEIVQAHTNMYLGVLKSMTRRVYEQAVDLTQEEAAAAAPAVAPLNTQFEVAESAITQLPNAIKSLYPLVATPEATPAVPSEDPQEQGEGTQSLVEDSNDKNIQAHVVPMKAPMAFKRELPQELLNHDHARHLIQQAKQEYHSNTIHKASKISIDQLISKLKEHSSDEFSEIDEALLKQEKKWKFLAENNAFSADFFPIAGTSKVVYPELR
;
A
#
# COMPACT_ATOMS: atom_id res chain seq x y z
N MET A 1 50.97 -78.50 10.67
CA MET A 1 49.95 -79.46 11.18
C MET A 1 48.68 -79.27 10.33
N ARG A 2 47.96 -80.34 9.97
CA ARG A 2 46.71 -80.23 9.18
C ARG A 2 45.52 -79.93 10.09
N ILE A 3 44.53 -79.19 9.58
CA ILE A 3 43.10 -79.57 9.55
C ILE A 3 42.39 -78.62 8.57
N ASN A 4 41.27 -79.05 7.99
CA ASN A 4 40.58 -78.41 6.88
C ASN A 4 39.06 -78.64 7.00
N MET A 5 38.23 -77.60 6.92
CA MET A 5 36.76 -77.64 6.78
C MET A 5 36.27 -76.17 6.59
N ASN A 6 35.45 -75.78 5.61
CA ASN A 6 34.10 -76.22 5.19
C ASN A 6 33.04 -76.11 6.30
N SER A 7 31.81 -75.61 6.08
CA SER A 7 31.16 -74.93 4.93
C SER A 7 29.72 -74.54 5.34
N MET A 8 28.90 -73.92 4.46
CA MET A 8 27.43 -73.74 4.60
C MET A 8 27.00 -72.74 5.70
N LYS A 9 25.79 -72.14 5.79
CA LYS A 9 24.57 -71.90 4.94
C LYS A 9 23.73 -70.82 5.71
N LEU A 10 22.75 -70.06 5.20
CA LEU A 10 22.19 -69.68 3.86
C LEU A 10 21.20 -68.49 4.11
N ASN A 11 20.55 -67.95 3.05
CA ASN A 11 19.35 -67.09 3.08
C ASN A 11 19.52 -65.63 3.56
N SER A 12 18.69 -64.65 3.16
CA SER A 12 17.90 -64.43 1.92
C SER A 12 17.31 -62.99 1.95
N LEU A 13 16.86 -62.45 0.79
CA LEU A 13 15.89 -61.34 0.58
C LEU A 13 15.92 -60.11 1.53
N LEU A 14 15.96 -58.85 1.07
CA LEU A 14 15.13 -58.27 0.00
C LEU A 14 15.85 -57.17 -0.81
N THR A 15 15.53 -57.11 -2.10
CA THR A 15 15.51 -55.86 -2.87
C THR A 15 14.14 -55.17 -2.76
N LEU A 16 14.05 -53.93 -3.25
CA LEU A 16 12.82 -53.20 -3.62
C LEU A 16 12.06 -52.48 -2.50
N SER A 17 12.30 -51.17 -2.38
CA SER A 17 11.25 -50.17 -2.13
C SER A 17 11.76 -48.78 -2.52
N LEU A 18 11.69 -48.47 -3.81
CA LEU A 18 11.87 -47.11 -4.32
C LEU A 18 10.61 -46.30 -3.96
N LEU A 19 10.58 -45.72 -2.76
CA LEU A 19 9.49 -44.84 -2.33
C LEU A 19 9.95 -43.40 -2.34
N LEU A 20 9.27 -42.59 -3.17
CA LEU A 20 9.49 -41.17 -3.32
C LEU A 20 9.17 -40.44 -2.02
N VAL A 21 10.20 -40.20 -1.19
CA VAL A 21 10.14 -39.19 -0.13
C VAL A 21 10.29 -37.81 -0.78
N VAL A 22 9.27 -37.43 -1.57
CA VAL A 22 8.94 -36.02 -1.81
C VAL A 22 8.36 -35.53 -0.48
N SER A 23 9.26 -35.29 0.48
CA SER A 23 8.89 -34.63 1.72
C SER A 23 8.50 -33.21 1.34
N CYS A 24 7.20 -32.90 1.45
CA CYS A 24 6.73 -31.53 1.54
C CYS A 24 7.21 -30.95 2.87
N ALA A 25 8.51 -30.68 2.95
CA ALA A 25 9.06 -29.72 3.87
C ALA A 25 8.47 -28.35 3.48
N LYS A 26 7.29 -28.05 4.02
CA LYS A 26 6.95 -26.66 4.33
C LYS A 26 8.16 -26.12 5.07
N ASP A 27 8.73 -25.03 4.59
CA ASP A 27 9.75 -24.31 5.35
C ASP A 27 9.21 -24.09 6.76
N LYS A 28 9.95 -24.58 7.76
CA LYS A 28 9.60 -24.26 9.14
C LYS A 28 9.70 -22.74 9.27
N PRO A 29 8.72 -22.06 9.89
CA PRO A 29 8.91 -20.65 10.23
C PRO A 29 10.20 -20.51 11.03
N TYR A 30 10.93 -19.42 10.79
CA TYR A 30 12.21 -19.19 11.44
C TYR A 30 12.02 -19.20 12.96
N ASP A 31 12.92 -19.86 13.67
CA ASP A 31 12.96 -19.87 15.13
C ASP A 31 13.57 -18.52 15.56
N GLU A 32 12.71 -17.50 15.63
CA GLU A 32 13.13 -16.11 15.82
C GLU A 32 13.64 -15.86 17.23
N LYS A 33 14.86 -15.34 17.31
CA LYS A 33 15.54 -15.07 18.56
C LYS A 33 15.33 -13.61 18.96
N TYR A 34 14.28 -13.38 19.75
CA TYR A 34 14.10 -12.16 20.53
C TYR A 34 15.40 -11.77 21.25
N LYS A 35 15.69 -10.48 21.34
CA LYS A 35 16.89 -9.95 22.01
C LYS A 35 16.57 -9.56 23.44
N GLU A 36 17.48 -9.88 24.36
CA GLU A 36 17.48 -9.32 25.72
C GLU A 36 18.04 -7.89 25.72
N GLU A 37 17.46 -6.97 26.50
CA GLU A 37 18.01 -5.64 26.72
C GLU A 37 19.27 -5.68 27.57
N LYS A 38 20.28 -4.95 27.11
CA LYS A 38 21.58 -4.82 27.77
C LYS A 38 21.62 -3.56 28.63
N LEU A 39 22.56 -3.57 29.55
CA LEU A 39 23.00 -2.35 30.21
C LEU A 39 23.75 -1.47 29.20
N HIS A 40 23.42 -0.18 29.15
CA HIS A 40 24.11 0.82 28.35
C HIS A 40 24.57 1.98 29.24
N PRO A 41 25.73 2.61 28.99
CA PRO A 41 26.06 3.86 29.65
C PRO A 41 25.10 4.96 29.17
N LYS A 42 24.70 5.87 30.06
CA LYS A 42 23.78 6.98 29.71
C LYS A 42 24.35 7.87 28.58
N SER A 43 25.67 7.89 28.38
CA SER A 43 26.35 8.56 27.25
C SER A 43 26.06 7.95 25.87
N ALA A 44 25.45 6.75 25.77
CA ALA A 44 24.91 6.24 24.52
C ALA A 44 23.65 7.01 24.06
N PHE A 45 22.87 7.53 25.02
CA PHE A 45 21.66 8.32 24.78
C PHE A 45 22.02 9.80 24.95
N VAL A 46 22.47 10.45 23.87
CA VAL A 46 22.98 11.83 23.93
C VAL A 46 21.82 12.82 24.08
N VAL A 47 21.46 13.12 25.33
CA VAL A 47 20.40 14.08 25.67
C VAL A 47 20.83 15.53 25.43
N GLU A 48 22.06 15.87 25.80
CA GLU A 48 22.66 17.20 25.65
C GLU A 48 24.10 17.08 25.15
N GLU A 49 24.61 18.15 24.53
CA GLU A 49 26.03 18.30 24.18
C GLU A 49 26.60 19.65 24.61
N LYS A 50 27.93 19.72 24.73
CA LYS A 50 28.65 20.93 25.10
C LYS A 50 29.03 21.74 23.86
N VAL A 51 28.44 22.92 23.72
CA VAL A 51 28.82 23.91 22.69
C VAL A 51 29.56 25.08 23.34
N VAL A 52 30.55 25.64 22.63
CA VAL A 52 31.22 26.88 23.04
C VAL A 52 30.53 28.04 22.31
N GLY A 53 29.89 28.92 23.06
CA GLY A 53 29.24 30.11 22.51
C GLY A 53 30.25 31.15 22.01
N GLU A 54 29.78 32.14 21.25
CA GLU A 54 30.61 33.26 20.76
C GLU A 54 31.31 34.05 21.88
N ASP A 55 30.77 33.99 23.10
CA ASP A 55 31.36 34.58 24.31
C ASP A 55 32.44 33.70 24.97
N GLY A 56 32.87 32.63 24.29
CA GLY A 56 33.91 31.70 24.74
C GLY A 56 33.50 30.78 25.89
N LYS A 57 32.20 30.73 26.26
CA LYS A 57 31.70 29.90 27.37
C LYS A 57 31.13 28.59 26.85
N GLU A 58 31.52 27.49 27.50
CA GLU A 58 30.78 26.22 27.37
C GLU A 58 29.35 26.37 27.89
N ARG A 59 28.39 25.82 27.16
CA ARG A 59 26.98 25.67 27.55
C ARG A 59 26.52 24.27 27.16
N SER A 60 25.67 23.66 27.98
CA SER A 60 24.94 22.46 27.57
C SER A 60 23.77 22.89 26.68
N VAL A 61 23.57 22.22 25.55
CA VAL A 61 22.39 22.38 24.70
C VAL A 61 21.76 21.01 24.43
N PRO A 62 20.42 20.88 24.51
CA PRO A 62 19.74 19.64 24.13
C PRO A 62 20.00 19.25 22.68
N VAL A 63 20.23 17.96 22.42
CA VAL A 63 20.47 17.44 21.07
C VAL A 63 19.15 17.11 20.37
N GLU A 64 19.06 17.47 19.10
CA GLU A 64 17.88 17.22 18.26
C GLU A 64 18.00 15.93 17.46
N TYR A 65 16.91 15.17 17.46
CA TYR A 65 16.75 13.90 16.77
C TYR A 65 15.58 13.99 15.80
N LEU A 66 15.75 13.42 14.61
CA LEU A 66 14.65 13.08 13.73
C LEU A 66 14.06 11.75 14.18
N TYR A 67 12.78 11.73 14.50
CA TYR A 67 12.03 10.56 14.93
C TYR A 67 11.02 10.15 13.85
N VAL A 68 10.98 8.85 13.53
CA VAL A 68 10.02 8.26 12.60
C VAL A 68 9.58 6.87 13.09
N PRO A 69 8.27 6.65 13.31
CA PRO A 69 7.71 5.31 13.46
C PRO A 69 7.35 4.73 12.08
N SER A 70 7.47 3.42 11.91
CA SER A 70 6.99 2.69 10.73
C SER A 70 6.46 1.30 11.09
N SER A 71 5.58 0.75 10.25
CA SER A 71 5.34 -0.70 10.22
C SER A 71 6.40 -1.37 9.35
N LEU A 72 6.73 -2.63 9.61
CA LEU A 72 7.58 -3.46 8.74
C LEU A 72 6.80 -4.65 8.21
N GLY A 73 6.28 -5.52 9.08
CA GLY A 73 5.58 -6.75 8.70
C GLY A 73 4.16 -6.80 9.27
N THR A 74 3.21 -7.28 8.48
CA THR A 74 1.82 -7.54 8.88
C THR A 74 1.38 -8.88 8.28
N PRO A 75 0.34 -9.55 8.83
CA PRO A 75 -0.14 -10.80 8.28
C PRO A 75 -0.92 -10.55 6.98
N MET A 76 -0.58 -11.28 5.92
CA MET A 76 -1.16 -11.20 4.57
C MET A 76 -2.70 -11.09 4.51
N GLU A 77 -3.42 -11.69 5.45
CA GLU A 77 -4.88 -11.74 5.44
C GLU A 77 -5.58 -10.58 6.18
N VAL A 78 -4.83 -9.75 6.92
CA VAL A 78 -5.37 -8.54 7.57
C VAL A 78 -5.47 -7.43 6.53
N VAL A 79 -6.63 -6.76 6.45
CA VAL A 79 -6.87 -5.69 5.47
C VAL A 79 -6.49 -4.33 6.06
N GLU A 80 -6.70 -4.17 7.35
CA GLU A 80 -6.42 -2.98 8.16
C GLU A 80 -4.92 -2.66 8.17
N ALA A 81 -4.09 -3.63 8.59
CA ALA A 81 -2.66 -3.44 8.78
C ALA A 81 -1.84 -3.67 7.50
N ALA A 82 -1.20 -2.62 6.98
CA ALA A 82 -0.28 -2.68 5.85
C ALA A 82 1.21 -2.73 6.30
N PRO A 83 2.07 -3.52 5.63
CA PRO A 83 3.49 -3.62 5.95
C PRO A 83 4.30 -2.54 5.23
N PHE A 84 5.45 -2.18 5.83
CA PHE A 84 6.39 -1.18 5.34
C PHE A 84 5.81 0.23 5.15
N VAL A 85 4.82 0.62 5.98
CA VAL A 85 4.20 1.95 5.93
C VAL A 85 4.90 2.90 6.90
N GLN A 86 5.15 4.13 6.46
CA GLN A 86 5.84 5.15 7.23
C GLN A 86 4.82 6.05 7.95
N GLY A 87 5.08 6.35 9.23
CA GLY A 87 4.39 7.41 9.95
C GLY A 87 4.90 8.80 9.60
N GLN A 88 4.30 9.80 10.23
CA GLN A 88 4.76 11.19 10.17
C GLN A 88 6.00 11.37 11.03
N GLU A 89 7.01 12.03 10.46
CA GLU A 89 8.28 12.36 11.09
C GLU A 89 8.22 13.63 11.95
N LYS A 90 9.13 13.72 12.92
CA LYS A 90 9.20 14.82 13.89
C LYS A 90 10.62 15.16 14.31
N VAL A 91 10.89 16.43 14.61
CA VAL A 91 12.08 16.80 15.38
C VAL A 91 11.74 16.71 16.86
N VAL A 92 12.51 15.88 17.58
CA VAL A 92 12.32 15.62 19.00
C VAL A 92 13.59 15.89 19.79
N LYS A 93 13.43 16.29 21.05
CA LYS A 93 14.49 16.34 22.06
C LYS A 93 14.22 15.25 23.10
N MET A 94 15.27 14.84 23.81
CA MET A 94 15.18 13.84 24.87
C MET A 94 15.36 14.48 26.25
N LYS A 95 15.03 13.75 27.32
CA LYS A 95 15.41 14.06 28.71
C LYS A 95 15.31 12.81 29.60
N TRP A 96 16.15 12.72 30.60
CA TRP A 96 16.02 11.71 31.66
C TRP A 96 14.91 12.11 32.64
N VAL A 97 14.05 11.16 33.00
CA VAL A 97 13.01 11.27 34.04
C VAL A 97 13.07 10.04 34.95
N GLU A 98 12.41 10.05 36.11
CA GLU A 98 12.46 8.94 37.07
C GLU A 98 11.98 7.61 36.45
N GLU A 99 11.01 7.67 35.54
CA GLU A 99 10.47 6.51 34.82
C GLU A 99 11.37 5.99 33.68
N GLY A 100 12.43 6.71 33.29
CA GLY A 100 13.34 6.34 32.19
C GLY A 100 13.65 7.49 31.23
N LEU A 101 13.76 7.20 29.93
CA LEU A 101 14.06 8.20 28.90
C LEU A 101 12.75 8.75 28.30
N SER A 102 12.53 10.06 28.44
CA SER A 102 11.40 10.80 27.89
C SER A 102 11.80 11.51 26.60
N ILE A 103 10.97 11.40 25.56
CA ILE A 103 11.16 12.00 24.23
C ILE A 103 9.94 12.87 23.93
N TYR A 104 10.19 14.09 23.47
CA TYR A 104 9.18 15.12 23.24
C TYR A 104 9.45 15.91 21.98
N GLU A 105 8.39 16.24 21.23
CA GLU A 105 8.42 17.20 20.15
C GLU A 105 8.52 18.61 20.73
N VAL A 106 9.36 19.42 20.10
CA VAL A 106 9.67 20.78 20.54
C VAL A 106 8.59 21.77 20.10
N GLU A 107 8.46 22.86 20.86
CA GLU A 107 7.79 24.05 20.33
C GLU A 107 8.75 24.67 19.31
N ARG A 108 8.27 24.99 18.11
CA ARG A 108 9.09 25.47 16.98
C ARG A 108 9.12 26.99 16.88
N ASP A 109 8.17 27.64 17.54
CA ASP A 109 8.09 29.09 17.62
C ASP A 109 8.91 29.58 18.84
N GLU A 110 10.08 30.19 18.57
CA GLU A 110 11.01 30.71 19.59
C GLU A 110 10.32 31.62 20.63
N ARG A 111 9.21 32.28 20.26
CA ARG A 111 8.42 33.14 21.16
C ARG A 111 7.76 32.36 22.30
N PHE A 112 7.65 31.03 22.16
CA PHE A 112 6.92 30.13 23.03
C PHE A 112 7.78 29.02 23.67
N GLU A 113 9.03 28.81 23.25
CA GLU A 113 9.96 27.82 23.84
C GLU A 113 10.15 27.98 25.36
N ALA A 114 10.10 29.22 25.87
CA ALA A 114 10.28 29.51 27.29
C ALA A 114 9.23 28.83 28.21
N ASN A 115 8.09 28.38 27.66
CA ASN A 115 7.12 27.56 28.38
C ASN A 115 7.28 26.08 28.01
N GLN A 116 7.99 25.33 28.86
CA GLN A 116 8.23 23.89 28.69
C GLN A 116 6.95 23.04 28.61
N LEU A 117 5.78 23.57 29.00
CA LEU A 117 4.48 22.91 28.85
C LEU A 117 3.95 22.92 27.40
N ASN A 118 4.58 23.66 26.49
CA ASN A 118 4.25 23.63 25.05
C ASN A 118 4.90 22.42 24.34
N HIS A 119 5.91 21.79 24.94
CA HIS A 119 6.54 20.58 24.40
C HIS A 119 5.57 19.39 24.48
N THR A 120 5.40 18.69 23.36
CA THR A 120 4.42 17.59 23.26
C THR A 120 5.12 16.24 23.53
N PRO A 121 4.68 15.44 24.53
CA PRO A 121 5.20 14.10 24.74
C PRO A 121 4.98 13.21 23.52
N VAL A 122 6.04 12.53 23.06
CA VAL A 122 6.00 11.63 21.90
C VAL A 122 6.14 10.18 22.36
N LEU A 123 7.17 9.90 23.17
CA LEU A 123 7.56 8.54 23.55
C LEU A 123 8.19 8.53 24.96
N THR A 124 7.99 7.45 25.71
CA THR A 124 8.80 7.12 26.89
C THR A 124 9.34 5.71 26.75
N ILE A 125 10.66 5.57 26.82
CA ILE A 125 11.35 4.28 26.94
C ILE A 125 11.63 4.09 28.44
N PRO A 126 10.89 3.23 29.15
CA PRO A 126 11.17 2.96 30.56
C PRO A 126 12.47 2.17 30.72
N GLY A 127 12.98 2.09 31.95
CA GLY A 127 14.15 1.26 32.23
C GLY A 127 14.78 1.49 33.61
N ASP A 128 15.70 0.61 33.98
CA ASP A 128 16.40 0.65 35.27
C ASP A 128 17.62 1.59 35.20
N TYR A 129 17.73 2.51 36.16
CA TYR A 129 18.97 3.26 36.39
C TYR A 129 19.90 2.49 37.30
N LEU A 130 21.12 2.25 36.84
CA LEU A 130 22.11 1.38 37.47
C LEU A 130 23.48 2.06 37.54
N SER A 131 24.25 1.71 38.55
CA SER A 131 25.65 2.12 38.71
C SER A 131 26.36 1.11 39.58
N TYR A 132 27.66 0.91 39.38
CA TYR A 132 28.43 -0.12 40.07
C TYR A 132 29.66 0.48 40.73
N ARG A 133 29.98 0.00 41.93
CA ARG A 133 31.21 0.33 42.64
C ARG A 133 31.96 -0.94 43.02
N CYS A 134 33.23 -0.81 43.38
CA CYS A 134 33.92 -1.92 44.03
C CYS A 134 33.35 -2.12 45.44
N GLN A 135 33.06 -3.37 45.80
CA GLN A 135 32.74 -3.75 47.16
C GLN A 135 33.97 -3.55 48.04
N GLU A 136 33.87 -2.69 49.05
CA GLU A 136 34.91 -2.46 50.05
C GLU A 136 34.91 -3.53 51.14
N ASP A 137 36.07 -3.72 51.79
CA ASP A 137 36.20 -4.59 52.95
C ASP A 137 36.01 -3.83 54.28
N ALA A 138 36.27 -4.50 55.41
CA ALA A 138 36.12 -3.91 56.74
C ALA A 138 37.10 -2.75 57.07
N TYR A 139 38.02 -2.42 56.16
CA TYR A 139 38.99 -1.32 56.27
C TYR A 139 38.80 -0.25 55.18
N GLY A 140 37.88 -0.45 54.23
CA GLY A 140 37.66 0.43 53.07
C GLY A 140 38.47 0.04 51.82
N ASP A 141 39.13 -1.13 51.81
CA ASP A 141 39.92 -1.56 50.66
C ASP A 141 39.06 -2.32 49.63
N CYS A 142 39.21 -1.99 48.34
CA CYS A 142 38.46 -2.59 47.23
C CYS A 142 38.76 -4.10 47.06
N THR A 143 37.73 -4.94 47.18
CA THR A 143 37.85 -6.41 47.19
C THR A 143 38.01 -7.08 45.81
N ASN A 144 38.20 -6.31 44.73
CA ASN A 144 38.18 -6.78 43.32
C ASN A 144 36.86 -7.47 42.91
N LYS A 145 35.76 -7.07 43.54
CA LYS A 145 34.40 -7.52 43.24
C LYS A 145 33.50 -6.29 43.13
N GLU A 146 32.60 -6.27 42.16
CA GLU A 146 31.63 -5.19 42.00
C GLU A 146 30.34 -5.45 42.80
N GLU A 147 29.72 -4.37 43.25
CA GLU A 147 28.36 -4.32 43.81
C GLU A 147 27.58 -3.17 43.16
N GLU A 148 26.24 -3.27 43.11
CA GLU A 148 25.43 -2.13 42.68
C GLU A 148 25.51 -1.01 43.72
N ASN A 149 25.77 0.21 43.26
CA ASN A 149 25.78 1.38 44.11
C ASN A 149 24.34 1.89 44.34
N THR A 150 23.71 1.40 45.41
CA THR A 150 22.34 1.75 45.82
C THR A 150 22.25 3.03 46.66
N GLU A 151 23.37 3.72 46.90
CA GLU A 151 23.42 5.01 47.60
C GLU A 151 23.25 6.22 46.66
N LEU A 152 23.30 6.00 45.33
CA LEU A 152 23.10 7.03 44.31
C LEU A 152 21.63 7.15 43.88
N GLU A 153 21.17 8.39 43.75
CA GLU A 153 19.87 8.68 43.15
C GLU A 153 19.85 8.37 41.65
N TRP A 154 18.66 8.12 41.08
CA TRP A 154 18.50 7.66 39.69
C TRP A 154 19.15 8.59 38.64
N TYR A 155 19.20 9.89 38.92
CA TYR A 155 19.79 10.88 38.02
C TYR A 155 21.34 10.85 38.06
N GLU A 156 21.93 10.48 39.21
CA GLU A 156 23.38 10.39 39.44
C GLU A 156 23.98 9.10 38.88
N LYS A 157 23.23 7.99 38.93
CA LYS A 157 23.62 6.70 38.35
C LYS A 157 23.99 6.85 36.87
N ASP A 158 25.05 6.18 36.42
CA ASP A 158 25.70 6.41 35.13
C ASP A 158 25.28 5.46 34.00
N GLN A 159 24.64 4.33 34.34
CA GLN A 159 24.12 3.35 33.39
C GLN A 159 22.59 3.35 33.36
N PHE A 160 22.04 2.93 32.23
CA PHE A 160 20.61 2.75 31.99
C PHE A 160 20.38 1.43 31.26
N LYS A 161 19.45 0.60 31.76
CA LYS A 161 18.97 -0.59 31.08
C LYS A 161 17.53 -0.33 30.59
N PRO A 162 17.31 -0.05 29.29
CA PRO A 162 15.96 0.14 28.77
C PRO A 162 15.12 -1.14 28.91
N ASN A 163 13.81 -0.95 28.99
CA ASN A 163 12.78 -1.96 28.74
C ASN A 163 12.01 -1.48 27.51
N PHE A 164 12.24 -2.12 26.36
CA PHE A 164 11.64 -1.68 25.11
C PHE A 164 10.24 -2.27 24.89
N GLU A 165 9.90 -3.36 25.58
CA GLU A 165 8.58 -4.00 25.49
C GLU A 165 7.49 -3.16 26.21
N GLU A 166 7.84 -2.46 27.29
CA GLU A 166 6.94 -1.54 28.02
C GLU A 166 6.97 -0.08 27.50
N MET A 167 7.53 0.16 26.31
CA MET A 167 7.66 1.49 25.71
C MET A 167 6.29 2.15 25.44
N LYS A 168 6.11 3.39 25.93
CA LYS A 168 4.84 4.12 25.91
C LYS A 168 4.87 5.18 24.81
N VAL A 169 4.08 4.97 23.74
CA VAL A 169 3.78 6.00 22.74
C VAL A 169 2.70 6.92 23.32
N HIS A 170 2.93 8.23 23.30
CA HIS A 170 2.00 9.24 23.81
C HIS A 170 1.34 10.07 22.71
N GLU A 171 1.95 10.11 21.53
CA GLU A 171 1.41 10.82 20.37
C GLU A 171 0.31 10.03 19.65
N VAL A 172 -0.44 10.72 18.79
CA VAL A 172 -1.26 10.11 17.74
C VAL A 172 -0.52 10.31 16.43
N ASN A 173 0.03 9.25 15.84
CA ASN A 173 0.72 9.32 14.55
C ASN A 173 -0.23 8.97 13.40
N THR A 174 0.11 9.41 12.17
CA THR A 174 -0.61 8.99 10.96
C THR A 174 -0.52 7.48 10.73
N LEU A 175 0.54 6.82 11.21
CA LEU A 175 0.69 5.37 11.17
C LEU A 175 -0.45 4.62 11.88
N ASP A 176 -0.72 4.98 13.14
CA ASP A 176 -1.74 4.31 13.96
C ASP A 176 -3.15 4.62 13.45
N ALA A 177 -3.36 5.88 13.02
CA ALA A 177 -4.61 6.36 12.43
C ALA A 177 -4.90 5.81 11.02
N SER A 178 -3.91 5.27 10.29
CA SER A 178 -4.11 4.70 8.95
C SER A 178 -4.22 3.18 8.92
N LEU A 179 -3.67 2.48 9.93
CA LEU A 179 -3.50 1.01 9.86
C LEU A 179 -4.28 0.20 10.91
N ILE A 180 -4.59 0.74 12.09
CA ILE A 180 -5.13 -0.08 13.20
C ILE A 180 -6.23 0.64 13.99
N ASP A 181 -5.93 1.79 14.58
CA ASP A 181 -6.74 2.35 15.68
C ASP A 181 -7.99 3.12 15.22
N TRP A 182 -8.06 3.55 13.95
CA TRP A 182 -9.19 4.29 13.39
C TRP A 182 -10.55 3.61 13.60
N SER A 183 -10.56 2.28 13.64
CA SER A 183 -11.76 1.47 13.81
C SER A 183 -12.26 1.41 15.27
N GLY A 184 -11.39 1.63 16.26
CA GLY A 184 -11.64 1.24 17.66
C GLY A 184 -11.89 -0.27 17.86
N CYS A 185 -11.63 -1.09 16.83
CA CYS A 185 -11.91 -2.53 16.80
C CYS A 185 -10.71 -3.39 17.19
N LEU A 186 -9.53 -2.79 17.30
CA LEU A 186 -8.29 -3.46 17.62
C LEU A 186 -7.69 -2.82 18.87
N SER A 187 -6.96 -3.63 19.64
CA SER A 187 -6.21 -3.18 20.82
C SER A 187 -4.95 -4.01 20.97
N ALA A 188 -3.80 -3.34 21.14
CA ALA A 188 -2.55 -4.01 21.46
C ALA A 188 -2.67 -4.74 22.81
N SER A 189 -2.34 -6.03 22.85
CA SER A 189 -2.37 -6.86 24.05
C SER A 189 -0.99 -7.10 24.66
N SER A 190 0.06 -7.02 23.84
CA SER A 190 1.44 -7.33 24.19
C SER A 190 2.41 -6.79 23.14
N ALA A 191 3.65 -6.54 23.54
CA ALA A 191 4.78 -6.29 22.65
C ALA A 191 5.93 -7.25 23.00
N LYS A 192 6.84 -7.49 22.05
CA LYS A 192 8.09 -8.25 22.24
C LYS A 192 9.25 -7.57 21.51
N LEU A 193 10.46 -7.66 22.05
CA LEU A 193 11.67 -7.08 21.47
C LEU A 193 12.32 -8.01 20.44
N LEU A 194 12.14 -7.70 19.15
CA LEU A 194 12.84 -8.40 18.07
C LEU A 194 14.29 -7.93 17.98
N ASN A 195 14.51 -6.62 17.96
CA ASN A 195 15.79 -6.03 17.59
C ASN A 195 15.97 -4.62 18.16
N TYR A 196 17.22 -4.21 18.36
CA TYR A 196 17.59 -2.83 18.64
C TYR A 196 19.04 -2.53 18.23
N ASP A 197 19.30 -1.26 17.94
CA ASP A 197 20.62 -0.63 17.79
C ASP A 197 20.62 0.68 18.59
N VAL A 198 21.54 0.80 19.56
CA VAL A 198 21.67 1.96 20.46
C VAL A 198 23.12 2.38 20.49
N SER A 199 23.39 3.59 20.02
CA SER A 199 24.71 4.21 19.99
C SER A 199 24.60 5.74 20.05
N ALA A 200 25.72 6.44 20.27
CA ALA A 200 25.72 7.89 20.39
C ALA A 200 25.16 8.56 19.11
N GLY A 201 23.93 9.06 19.19
CA GLY A 201 23.20 9.66 18.07
C GLY A 201 22.20 8.75 17.35
N VAL A 202 22.00 7.49 17.78
CA VAL A 202 21.04 6.55 17.16
C VAL A 202 20.34 5.70 18.22
N ILE A 203 19.01 5.66 18.17
CA ILE A 203 18.16 4.71 18.90
C ILE A 203 17.16 4.12 17.90
N ASN A 204 17.41 2.87 17.49
CA ASN A 204 16.54 2.09 16.60
C ASN A 204 15.97 0.90 17.37
N ILE A 205 14.65 0.70 17.32
CA ILE A 205 13.92 -0.30 18.11
C ILE A 205 12.92 -1.03 17.19
N GLU A 206 12.96 -2.36 17.17
CA GLU A 206 12.05 -3.21 16.40
C GLU A 206 11.20 -4.06 17.37
N LEU A 207 9.88 -3.83 17.37
CA LEU A 207 8.93 -4.48 18.26
C LEU A 207 7.92 -5.30 17.47
N GLU A 208 7.65 -6.52 17.94
CA GLU A 208 6.50 -7.33 17.52
C GLU A 208 5.35 -7.04 18.46
N LYS A 209 4.29 -6.38 17.98
CA LYS A 209 3.08 -6.07 18.76
C LYS A 209 1.94 -7.01 18.39
N THR A 210 1.39 -7.70 19.39
CA THR A 210 0.16 -8.48 19.24
C THR A 210 -1.04 -7.58 19.41
N TYR A 211 -1.92 -7.56 18.41
CA TYR A 211 -3.23 -6.93 18.46
C TYR A 211 -4.32 -7.96 18.67
N THR A 212 -5.42 -7.54 19.29
CA THR A 212 -6.60 -8.36 19.57
C THR A 212 -7.86 -7.62 19.16
N VAL A 213 -8.88 -8.35 18.69
CA VAL A 213 -10.18 -7.75 18.33
C VAL A 213 -10.94 -7.36 19.61
N ASN A 214 -11.39 -6.12 19.69
CA ASN A 214 -12.19 -5.57 20.78
C ASN A 214 -13.62 -6.16 20.77
N LYS A 215 -13.77 -7.32 21.43
CA LYS A 215 -15.03 -8.09 21.51
C LYS A 215 -16.15 -7.36 22.26
N SER A 216 -15.86 -6.25 22.95
CA SER A 216 -16.86 -5.43 23.65
C SER A 216 -17.55 -4.41 22.75
N ASN A 217 -17.01 -4.12 21.55
CA ASN A 217 -17.66 -3.24 20.58
C ASN A 217 -18.51 -4.08 19.60
N PRO A 218 -19.86 -3.94 19.58
CA PRO A 218 -20.73 -4.75 18.74
C PRO A 218 -20.55 -4.49 17.24
N ILE A 219 -20.06 -3.30 16.85
CA ILE A 219 -19.76 -3.01 15.43
C ILE A 219 -18.62 -3.93 14.96
N CYS A 220 -17.60 -4.09 15.80
CA CYS A 220 -16.40 -4.87 15.49
C CYS A 220 -16.67 -6.38 15.47
N THR A 221 -17.56 -6.88 16.33
CA THR A 221 -17.92 -8.31 16.33
C THR A 221 -18.90 -8.67 15.22
N ILE A 222 -19.84 -7.79 14.86
CA ILE A 222 -20.78 -8.02 13.75
C ILE A 222 -20.07 -7.95 12.39
N ILE A 223 -19.13 -7.01 12.22
CA ILE A 223 -18.33 -6.90 10.98
C ILE A 223 -17.26 -8.01 10.92
N GLY A 224 -16.52 -8.24 12.01
CA GLY A 224 -15.46 -9.25 12.07
C GLY A 224 -15.95 -10.67 11.78
N ALA A 225 -17.15 -11.04 12.28
CA ALA A 225 -17.77 -12.33 12.00
C ALA A 225 -18.19 -12.54 10.53
N TYR A 226 -18.13 -11.50 9.69
CA TYR A 226 -18.53 -11.55 8.29
C TYR A 226 -17.37 -11.80 7.32
N TYR A 227 -16.11 -11.54 7.72
CA TYR A 227 -14.98 -11.50 6.78
C TYR A 227 -14.19 -12.81 6.65
N LYS A 228 -14.16 -13.66 7.69
CA LYS A 228 -13.73 -15.08 7.67
C LYS A 228 -14.14 -15.75 8.97
N ASP A 229 -14.46 -17.04 8.91
CA ASP A 229 -14.57 -17.92 10.08
C ASP A 229 -13.15 -18.31 10.54
N SER A 230 -12.38 -17.32 10.99
CA SER A 230 -10.97 -17.43 11.37
C SER A 230 -10.83 -17.71 12.86
N ALA A 231 -10.01 -18.70 13.22
CA ALA A 231 -9.77 -19.09 14.61
C ALA A 231 -8.97 -18.05 15.41
N GLU A 232 -8.32 -17.09 14.75
CA GLU A 232 -7.34 -16.19 15.37
C GLU A 232 -7.92 -14.77 15.51
N SER A 233 -8.54 -14.50 16.66
CA SER A 233 -9.02 -13.16 17.04
C SER A 233 -7.90 -12.21 17.50
N SER A 234 -6.69 -12.47 17.03
CA SER A 234 -5.43 -11.85 17.45
C SER A 234 -4.39 -12.02 16.35
N PHE A 235 -3.52 -11.03 16.14
CA PHE A 235 -2.45 -11.10 15.14
C PHE A 235 -1.26 -10.20 15.50
N ASP A 236 -0.07 -10.53 15.01
CA ASP A 236 1.14 -9.77 15.27
C ASP A 236 1.48 -8.79 14.12
N VAL A 237 1.94 -7.59 14.48
CA VAL A 237 2.44 -6.54 13.57
C VAL A 237 3.81 -6.07 14.04
N ARG A 238 4.76 -5.94 13.12
CA ARG A 238 6.11 -5.45 13.43
C ARG A 238 6.17 -3.94 13.22
N TYR A 239 6.61 -3.24 14.26
CA TYR A 239 6.86 -1.81 14.28
C TYR A 239 8.36 -1.55 14.37
N PHE A 240 8.83 -0.51 13.70
CA PHE A 240 10.19 0.00 13.82
C PHE A 240 10.14 1.47 14.20
N TYR A 241 10.83 1.82 15.28
CA TYR A 241 10.96 3.19 15.78
C TYR A 241 12.41 3.62 15.58
N SER A 242 12.62 4.69 14.81
CA SER A 242 13.95 5.22 14.50
C SER A 242 14.08 6.62 15.05
N LEU A 243 15.08 6.86 15.90
CA LEU A 243 15.53 8.17 16.34
C LEU A 243 16.99 8.34 15.93
N VAL A 244 17.27 9.31 15.06
CA VAL A 244 18.63 9.59 14.58
C VAL A 244 18.93 11.07 14.73
N ARG A 245 20.13 11.42 15.20
CA ARG A 245 20.59 12.80 15.35
C ARG A 245 20.37 13.59 14.07
N LEU A 246 19.65 14.72 14.15
CA LEU A 246 19.19 15.47 12.97
C LEU A 246 20.38 15.94 12.11
N ASP A 247 21.45 16.42 12.76
CA ASP A 247 22.71 16.86 12.15
C ASP A 247 23.55 15.73 11.52
N SER A 248 23.16 14.46 11.73
CA SER A 248 23.81 13.30 11.11
C SER A 248 23.11 12.79 9.84
N VAL A 249 21.90 13.29 9.55
CA VAL A 249 21.10 12.92 8.36
C VAL A 249 20.71 14.11 7.48
N ALA A 250 20.51 15.30 8.06
CA ALA A 250 20.32 16.53 7.30
C ALA A 250 21.67 17.08 6.79
N SER A 251 21.68 17.70 5.62
CA SER A 251 22.90 18.29 5.07
C SER A 251 23.13 19.70 5.65
N PRO A 252 24.35 20.02 6.13
CA PRO A 252 24.66 21.33 6.70
C PRO A 252 24.73 22.47 5.65
N ASP A 253 24.65 22.14 4.36
CA ASP A 253 24.65 23.08 3.24
C ASP A 253 23.32 23.10 2.46
N TYR A 254 22.26 22.47 2.97
CA TYR A 254 20.96 22.46 2.29
C TYR A 254 20.24 23.81 2.41
N GLU A 255 19.98 24.44 1.27
CA GLU A 255 19.12 25.61 1.18
C GLU A 255 17.64 25.20 1.15
N ALA A 256 16.87 25.61 2.15
CA ALA A 256 15.42 25.48 2.15
C ALA A 256 14.78 26.30 1.02
N VAL A 257 13.68 25.81 0.44
CA VAL A 257 12.97 26.50 -0.65
C VAL A 257 11.50 26.64 -0.26
N GLU A 258 11.02 27.87 -0.12
CA GLU A 258 9.60 28.15 0.03
C GLU A 258 8.84 27.84 -1.27
N TYR A 259 7.65 27.25 -1.15
CA TYR A 259 6.82 26.83 -2.29
C TYR A 259 5.49 27.60 -2.30
N PRO A 260 5.46 28.83 -2.83
CA PRO A 260 4.34 29.73 -2.68
C PRO A 260 3.11 29.25 -3.47
N VAL A 261 1.92 29.51 -2.92
CA VAL A 261 0.64 29.01 -3.45
C VAL A 261 0.37 29.29 -4.94
N PRO A 262 0.81 30.42 -5.57
CA PRO A 262 0.66 30.61 -7.01
C PRO A 262 1.34 29.52 -7.84
N ASP A 263 2.58 29.16 -7.51
CA ASP A 263 3.41 28.22 -8.26
C ASP A 263 2.83 26.80 -8.24
N GLN A 264 2.05 26.48 -7.21
CA GLN A 264 1.33 25.19 -7.04
C GLN A 264 0.23 24.95 -8.09
N ASN A 265 -0.08 25.93 -8.93
CA ASN A 265 -1.01 25.79 -10.06
C ASN A 265 -0.29 25.34 -11.35
N ASP A 266 1.01 25.64 -11.47
CA ASP A 266 1.84 25.34 -12.65
C ASP A 266 2.77 24.14 -12.40
N PHE A 267 3.19 23.91 -11.14
CA PHE A 267 4.11 22.85 -10.73
C PHE A 267 3.48 21.88 -9.71
N GLY A 268 4.03 20.67 -9.66
CA GLY A 268 3.48 19.54 -8.89
C GLY A 268 4.42 19.00 -7.80
N PHE A 269 5.20 19.86 -7.14
CA PHE A 269 6.15 19.40 -6.12
C PHE A 269 5.45 18.94 -4.82
N PHE A 270 5.99 17.86 -4.24
CA PHE A 270 5.70 17.50 -2.84
C PHE A 270 6.14 18.65 -1.91
N ASN A 271 5.39 18.87 -0.85
CA ASN A 271 5.63 19.95 0.09
C ASN A 271 5.07 19.63 1.47
N ASP A 272 5.66 20.27 2.48
CA ASP A 272 5.18 20.27 3.87
C ASP A 272 4.63 21.67 4.21
N GLU A 273 3.55 21.73 4.98
CA GLU A 273 2.89 22.97 5.40
C GLU A 273 2.94 23.17 6.91
N GLU A 274 3.37 24.36 7.33
CA GLU A 274 3.46 24.80 8.73
C GLU A 274 2.55 26.04 8.93
N LEU A 275 1.65 25.96 9.91
CA LEU A 275 0.72 27.05 10.26
C LEU A 275 1.34 27.94 11.33
N VAL A 276 1.95 29.05 10.90
CA VAL A 276 2.70 29.97 11.76
C VAL A 276 1.77 31.05 12.33
N LEU A 277 1.84 31.30 13.64
CA LEU A 277 1.07 32.38 14.26
C LEU A 277 1.68 33.75 13.93
N LYS A 278 0.83 34.73 13.62
CA LYS A 278 1.25 36.11 13.33
C LYS A 278 1.75 36.83 14.60
N GLU A 279 2.24 38.06 14.47
CA GLU A 279 2.62 38.90 15.63
C GLU A 279 1.43 39.17 16.57
N GLU A 280 0.21 39.22 16.04
CA GLU A 280 -1.02 39.40 16.83
C GLU A 280 -1.58 38.10 17.42
N PHE A 281 -0.89 36.97 17.22
CA PHE A 281 -1.25 35.63 17.72
C PHE A 281 -2.66 35.11 17.32
N ASP A 282 -3.21 35.60 16.20
CA ASP A 282 -4.55 35.22 15.72
C ASP A 282 -4.60 33.77 15.19
N ARG A 283 -5.01 32.85 16.07
CA ARG A 283 -5.24 31.42 15.76
C ARG A 283 -6.29 31.15 14.69
N GLN A 284 -7.13 32.11 14.31
CA GLN A 284 -8.10 31.94 13.21
C GLN A 284 -7.51 32.31 11.84
N ARG A 285 -6.37 33.03 11.81
CA ARG A 285 -5.71 33.51 10.60
C ARG A 285 -4.17 33.39 10.71
N PRO A 286 -3.61 32.18 10.90
CA PRO A 286 -2.17 31.96 10.78
C PRO A 286 -1.68 32.27 9.37
N ASP A 287 -0.37 32.49 9.22
CA ASP A 287 0.29 32.40 7.92
C ASP A 287 0.65 30.94 7.60
N ARG A 288 0.75 30.64 6.30
CA ARG A 288 1.10 29.30 5.79
C ARG A 288 2.52 29.36 5.27
N LYS A 289 3.47 28.80 6.02
CA LYS A 289 4.83 28.54 5.54
C LYS A 289 4.80 27.18 4.84
N ILE A 290 5.17 27.14 3.56
CA ILE A 290 5.12 25.92 2.75
C ILE A 290 6.52 25.68 2.19
N LEU A 291 7.09 24.51 2.46
CA LEU A 291 8.45 24.14 2.06
C LEU A 291 8.40 23.09 0.96
N MET A 292 9.22 23.25 -0.08
CA MET A 292 9.34 22.27 -1.17
C MET A 292 10.18 21.07 -0.70
N ASN A 293 9.60 19.87 -0.83
CA ASN A 293 10.26 18.63 -0.43
C ASN A 293 11.18 18.15 -1.56
N ARG A 294 12.51 18.30 -1.37
CA ARG A 294 13.53 17.87 -2.35
C ARG A 294 14.78 17.30 -1.68
N TRP A 295 15.53 16.49 -2.42
CA TRP A 295 16.90 16.14 -2.06
C TRP A 295 17.83 17.37 -2.12
N ASN A 296 18.85 17.41 -1.27
CA ASN A 296 19.98 18.33 -1.45
C ASN A 296 20.65 18.08 -2.82
N PRO A 297 20.85 19.09 -3.69
CA PRO A 297 21.65 18.92 -4.91
C PRO A 297 23.10 18.51 -4.64
N ASN A 298 23.68 18.93 -3.50
CA ASN A 298 25.09 18.71 -3.16
C ASN A 298 25.35 17.32 -2.53
N GLN A 299 24.74 16.27 -3.10
CA GLN A 299 24.85 14.90 -2.58
C GLN A 299 26.30 14.45 -2.39
N LYS A 300 26.57 13.79 -1.28
CA LYS A 300 27.90 13.26 -0.95
C LYS A 300 28.34 12.23 -2.00
N ASN A 301 29.42 12.53 -2.72
CA ASN A 301 29.90 11.80 -3.91
C ASN A 301 28.98 11.84 -5.15
N GLY A 302 27.94 12.68 -5.18
CA GLY A 302 26.95 12.73 -6.25
C GLY A 302 26.05 11.48 -6.32
N GLU A 303 25.78 10.83 -5.18
CA GLU A 303 25.04 9.56 -5.13
C GLU A 303 23.93 9.56 -4.07
N ILE A 304 22.68 9.33 -4.49
CA ILE A 304 21.61 8.89 -3.60
C ILE A 304 21.65 7.36 -3.56
N VAL A 305 21.95 6.80 -2.38
CA VAL A 305 22.17 5.36 -2.22
C VAL A 305 20.91 4.69 -1.68
N TYR A 306 20.38 3.71 -2.42
CA TYR A 306 19.26 2.87 -2.00
C TYR A 306 19.69 1.42 -1.79
N TYR A 307 19.22 0.83 -0.70
CA TYR A 307 19.48 -0.55 -0.30
C TYR A 307 18.28 -1.42 -0.68
N LEU A 308 18.51 -2.44 -1.52
CA LEU A 308 17.49 -3.40 -1.93
C LEU A 308 17.26 -4.41 -0.81
N SER A 309 16.01 -4.75 -0.49
CA SER A 309 15.73 -5.81 0.49
C SER A 309 16.19 -7.20 -0.03
N PRO A 310 16.49 -8.17 0.85
CA PRO A 310 17.02 -9.48 0.45
C PRO A 310 16.12 -10.27 -0.53
N GLU A 311 14.84 -9.92 -0.60
CA GLU A 311 13.82 -10.45 -1.50
C GLU A 311 14.21 -10.31 -2.97
N TYR A 312 14.90 -9.22 -3.34
CA TYR A 312 15.44 -9.02 -4.69
C TYR A 312 16.49 -10.06 -5.07
N SER A 313 17.34 -10.48 -4.10
CA SER A 313 18.41 -11.46 -4.32
C SER A 313 17.92 -12.92 -4.38
N LYS A 314 16.63 -13.18 -4.12
CA LYS A 314 16.04 -14.53 -4.23
C LYS A 314 15.93 -14.91 -5.72
N PRO A 315 16.43 -16.09 -6.18
CA PRO A 315 16.48 -16.44 -7.61
C PRO A 315 15.13 -16.33 -8.36
N LYS A 316 14.01 -16.61 -7.69
CA LYS A 316 12.64 -16.46 -8.20
C LYS A 316 12.26 -15.01 -8.60
N ASN A 317 13.02 -14.02 -8.15
CA ASN A 317 12.77 -12.59 -8.38
C ASN A 317 13.83 -11.94 -9.28
N LYS A 318 14.73 -12.71 -9.92
CA LYS A 318 15.78 -12.17 -10.80
C LYS A 318 15.22 -11.22 -11.87
N ILE A 319 14.09 -11.56 -12.49
CA ILE A 319 13.42 -10.70 -13.48
C ILE A 319 13.01 -9.33 -12.91
N VAL A 320 12.69 -9.24 -11.62
CA VAL A 320 12.35 -7.99 -10.94
C VAL A 320 13.62 -7.21 -10.60
N LEU A 321 14.67 -7.87 -10.09
CA LEU A 321 15.98 -7.26 -9.84
C LEU A 321 16.59 -6.68 -11.12
N ASP A 322 16.56 -7.43 -12.23
CA ASP A 322 17.00 -6.98 -13.55
C ASP A 322 16.23 -5.73 -13.99
N ALA A 323 14.89 -5.76 -13.91
CA ALA A 323 14.04 -4.63 -14.27
C ALA A 323 14.25 -3.40 -13.37
N THR A 324 14.51 -3.58 -12.06
CA THR A 324 14.83 -2.50 -11.13
C THR A 324 16.18 -1.84 -11.47
N HIS A 325 17.20 -2.61 -11.84
CA HIS A 325 18.47 -2.07 -12.35
C HIS A 325 18.29 -1.34 -13.69
N GLU A 326 17.47 -1.86 -14.61
CA GLU A 326 17.19 -1.19 -15.88
C GLU A 326 16.39 0.11 -15.72
N ALA A 327 15.42 0.14 -14.80
CA ALA A 327 14.65 1.34 -14.45
C ALA A 327 15.56 2.43 -13.86
N VAL A 328 16.39 2.10 -12.87
CA VAL A 328 17.34 3.07 -12.29
C VAL A 328 18.38 3.53 -13.31
N LYS A 329 18.84 2.65 -14.20
CA LYS A 329 19.73 3.02 -15.32
C LYS A 329 19.06 3.98 -16.31
N ALA A 330 17.75 3.85 -16.55
CA ALA A 330 16.99 4.81 -17.34
C ALA A 330 16.83 6.15 -16.61
N MET A 331 16.42 6.15 -15.33
CA MET A 331 16.31 7.36 -14.50
C MET A 331 17.62 8.13 -14.46
N ASN A 332 18.75 7.45 -14.23
CA ASN A 332 20.08 8.07 -14.21
C ASN A 332 20.49 8.70 -15.55
N ARG A 333 20.00 8.17 -16.67
CA ARG A 333 20.22 8.77 -18.00
C ARG A 333 19.40 10.04 -18.18
N GLU A 334 18.12 10.03 -17.82
CA GLU A 334 17.27 11.23 -17.96
C GLU A 334 17.68 12.34 -16.98
N MET A 335 18.02 11.99 -15.73
CA MET A 335 18.58 12.94 -14.75
C MET A 335 19.89 13.56 -15.26
N GLY A 336 20.80 12.75 -15.84
CA GLY A 336 22.02 13.24 -16.45
C GLY A 336 21.82 14.06 -17.73
N ALA A 337 20.69 13.91 -18.42
CA ALA A 337 20.30 14.72 -19.57
C ALA A 337 19.58 16.03 -19.16
N ALA A 338 19.17 16.14 -17.90
CA ALA A 338 18.58 17.33 -17.27
C ALA A 338 19.56 18.04 -16.31
N ASP A 339 20.87 17.79 -16.46
CA ASP A 339 21.97 18.36 -15.68
C ASP A 339 21.82 18.20 -14.14
N ILE A 340 21.13 17.16 -13.67
CA ILE A 340 20.99 16.85 -12.24
C ILE A 340 22.36 16.42 -11.67
N PRO A 341 22.86 17.03 -10.57
CA PRO A 341 24.22 16.82 -10.07
C PRO A 341 24.47 15.48 -9.37
N PHE A 342 23.46 14.60 -9.30
CA PHE A 342 23.54 13.30 -8.64
C PHE A 342 22.86 12.19 -9.44
N LYS A 343 23.18 10.95 -9.08
CA LYS A 343 22.58 9.71 -9.62
C LYS A 343 22.09 8.80 -8.49
N ILE A 344 21.16 7.91 -8.79
CA ILE A 344 20.75 6.83 -7.88
C ILE A 344 21.74 5.67 -8.00
N ARG A 345 22.21 5.13 -6.86
CA ARG A 345 22.98 3.87 -6.80
C ARG A 345 22.26 2.83 -5.94
N LEU A 346 22.10 1.63 -6.48
CA LEU A 346 21.56 0.47 -5.76
C LEU A 346 22.63 -0.31 -5.00
N VAL A 347 22.25 -0.93 -3.89
CA VAL A 347 23.04 -1.87 -3.09
C VAL A 347 22.20 -3.14 -2.88
N GLU A 348 22.67 -4.28 -3.43
CA GLU A 348 22.05 -5.58 -3.18
C GLU A 348 22.44 -6.13 -1.79
N GLN A 349 21.48 -6.75 -1.09
CA GLN A 349 21.67 -7.28 0.27
C GLN A 349 21.36 -8.78 0.34
N PRO A 350 22.17 -9.66 -0.28
CA PRO A 350 21.90 -11.10 -0.40
C PRO A 350 22.02 -11.90 0.93
N ASP A 351 22.47 -11.27 2.02
CA ASP A 351 22.52 -11.86 3.35
C ASP A 351 21.55 -11.12 4.29
N PRO A 352 20.36 -11.69 4.59
CA PRO A 352 19.37 -11.07 5.47
C PRO A 352 19.91 -10.69 6.85
N LYS A 353 20.98 -11.34 7.34
CA LYS A 353 21.59 -11.06 8.65
C LYS A 353 22.51 -9.83 8.65
N LYS A 354 22.73 -9.23 7.47
CA LYS A 354 23.50 -8.00 7.28
C LYS A 354 22.72 -6.90 6.54
N ALA A 355 21.45 -7.15 6.21
CA ALA A 355 20.62 -6.16 5.56
C ALA A 355 20.29 -5.02 6.54
N VAL A 356 20.30 -3.77 6.07
CA VAL A 356 19.77 -2.64 6.84
C VAL A 356 18.25 -2.76 6.96
N SER A 357 17.69 -2.37 8.11
CA SER A 357 16.24 -2.32 8.27
C SER A 357 15.65 -1.25 7.35
N PRO A 358 14.56 -1.52 6.61
CA PRO A 358 13.88 -0.49 5.83
C PRO A 358 13.29 0.67 6.67
N GLY A 359 13.16 0.50 7.99
CA GLY A 359 12.74 1.55 8.92
C GLY A 359 13.88 2.38 9.52
N ASP A 360 15.15 2.04 9.25
CA ASP A 360 16.33 2.76 9.75
C ASP A 360 16.59 4.00 8.89
N ILE A 361 16.23 5.18 9.39
CA ILE A 361 16.22 6.42 8.58
C ILE A 361 17.61 6.92 8.17
N ARG A 362 18.69 6.22 8.57
CA ARG A 362 20.05 6.38 8.03
C ARG A 362 20.19 5.88 6.58
N TYR A 363 19.23 5.10 6.07
CA TYR A 363 19.35 4.41 4.78
C TYR A 363 18.06 4.49 3.95
N ASN A 364 18.21 4.80 2.66
CA ASN A 364 17.09 4.68 1.70
C ASN A 364 16.89 3.22 1.31
N SER A 365 15.65 2.80 1.09
CA SER A 365 15.30 1.39 0.87
C SER A 365 14.41 1.19 -0.36
N LEU A 366 14.64 0.10 -1.10
CA LEU A 366 13.62 -0.52 -1.95
C LEU A 366 13.26 -1.87 -1.32
N VAL A 367 11.98 -2.08 -1.01
CA VAL A 367 11.46 -3.30 -0.40
C VAL A 367 10.56 -4.04 -1.39
N LEU A 368 10.77 -5.35 -1.53
CA LEU A 368 10.01 -6.19 -2.44
C LEU A 368 9.09 -7.14 -1.68
N ILE A 369 7.88 -6.70 -1.37
CA ILE A 369 6.92 -7.49 -0.56
C ILE A 369 6.38 -8.63 -1.41
N GLU A 370 6.76 -9.86 -1.05
CA GLU A 370 6.42 -11.05 -1.84
C GLU A 370 4.99 -11.58 -1.63
N ASP A 371 4.36 -11.21 -0.51
CA ASP A 371 3.08 -11.76 -0.08
C ASP A 371 1.88 -11.08 -0.76
N PRO A 372 0.86 -11.82 -1.21
CA PRO A 372 -0.35 -11.28 -1.85
C PRO A 372 -1.31 -10.71 -0.81
N LEU A 373 -0.96 -9.55 -0.25
CA LEU A 373 -1.71 -8.84 0.80
C LEU A 373 -3.19 -8.60 0.41
N ALA A 374 -4.09 -8.79 1.37
CA ALA A 374 -5.53 -8.56 1.20
C ALA A 374 -5.90 -7.09 0.98
N ASN A 375 -5.04 -6.14 1.37
CA ASN A 375 -5.26 -4.70 1.24
C ASN A 375 -5.09 -4.14 -0.20
N GLY A 376 -4.56 -4.93 -1.14
CA GLY A 376 -4.51 -4.56 -2.56
C GLY A 376 -3.49 -3.48 -2.94
N LEU A 377 -2.55 -3.10 -2.07
CA LEU A 377 -1.49 -2.14 -2.39
C LEU A 377 -0.59 -2.68 -3.52
N LEU A 378 -0.19 -1.81 -4.46
CA LEU A 378 0.69 -2.17 -5.60
C LEU A 378 2.10 -1.58 -5.47
N GLY A 379 2.17 -0.33 -5.02
CA GLY A 379 3.40 0.36 -4.65
C GLY A 379 3.11 1.53 -3.71
N TYR A 380 4.10 1.92 -2.93
CA TYR A 380 4.05 3.05 -1.98
C TYR A 380 5.47 3.61 -1.85
N GLY A 381 5.63 4.94 -1.81
CA GLY A 381 6.94 5.59 -1.92
C GLY A 381 7.05 6.86 -1.08
N PRO A 382 7.02 6.76 0.26
CA PRO A 382 7.15 7.91 1.13
C PRO A 382 8.59 8.43 1.20
N SER A 383 8.72 9.61 1.76
CA SER A 383 9.99 10.19 2.20
C SER A 383 9.87 10.66 3.65
N VAL A 384 11.02 10.74 4.29
CA VAL A 384 11.27 11.49 5.52
C VAL A 384 11.97 12.79 5.13
N LYS A 385 11.42 13.93 5.53
CA LYS A 385 12.08 15.24 5.38
C LYS A 385 12.59 15.76 6.72
N ASN A 386 13.50 16.73 6.68
CA ASN A 386 13.78 17.63 7.78
C ASN A 386 12.63 18.65 7.89
N PRO A 387 11.79 18.61 8.96
CA PRO A 387 10.60 19.46 9.07
C PRO A 387 10.88 20.97 9.14
N TYR A 388 12.14 21.39 9.37
CA TYR A 388 12.51 22.80 9.36
C TYR A 388 12.84 23.34 7.95
N THR A 389 13.23 22.47 7.01
CA THR A 389 13.82 22.89 5.71
C THR A 389 13.15 22.29 4.47
N GLY A 390 12.42 21.18 4.59
CA GLY A 390 11.92 20.40 3.44
C GLY A 390 13.02 19.56 2.75
N GLU A 391 14.20 19.43 3.34
CA GLU A 391 15.21 18.49 2.83
C GLU A 391 14.70 17.06 2.97
N ILE A 392 14.56 16.32 1.86
CA ILE A 392 14.40 14.87 1.91
C ILE A 392 15.74 14.29 2.39
N VAL A 393 15.72 13.68 3.58
CA VAL A 393 16.89 13.03 4.19
C VAL A 393 16.85 11.51 4.03
N GLN A 394 15.65 10.93 3.90
CA GLN A 394 15.47 9.51 3.60
C GLN A 394 14.25 9.30 2.68
N ALA A 395 14.32 8.26 1.83
CA ALA A 395 13.16 7.76 1.11
C ALA A 395 13.08 6.23 1.09
N HIS A 396 11.85 5.73 1.14
CA HIS A 396 11.50 4.31 1.21
C HIS A 396 10.61 3.99 0.00
N THR A 397 10.78 2.84 -0.64
CA THR A 397 9.95 2.46 -1.81
C THR A 397 9.55 0.99 -1.75
N ASN A 398 8.25 0.74 -1.64
CA ASN A 398 7.64 -0.58 -1.61
C ASN A 398 7.15 -0.99 -2.99
N MET A 399 7.50 -2.21 -3.39
CA MET A 399 6.94 -2.92 -4.53
C MET A 399 6.21 -4.17 -4.02
N TYR A 400 4.87 -4.14 -4.04
CA TYR A 400 4.02 -5.23 -3.52
C TYR A 400 3.86 -6.34 -4.57
N LEU A 401 4.97 -7.05 -4.81
CA LEU A 401 5.10 -8.08 -5.84
C LEU A 401 4.07 -9.21 -5.70
N GLY A 402 3.68 -9.58 -4.49
CA GLY A 402 2.64 -10.59 -4.28
C GLY A 402 1.27 -10.15 -4.82
N VAL A 403 0.88 -8.90 -4.56
CA VAL A 403 -0.39 -8.32 -5.05
C VAL A 403 -0.33 -8.11 -6.56
N LEU A 404 0.80 -7.61 -7.09
CA LEU A 404 1.03 -7.52 -8.53
C LEU A 404 0.89 -8.89 -9.21
N LYS A 405 1.51 -9.94 -8.67
CA LYS A 405 1.40 -11.32 -9.17
C LYS A 405 -0.04 -11.86 -9.12
N SER A 406 -0.82 -11.53 -8.08
CA SER A 406 -2.20 -12.03 -7.96
C SER A 406 -3.15 -11.40 -9.00
N MET A 407 -2.93 -10.15 -9.40
CA MET A 407 -3.76 -9.48 -10.41
C MET A 407 -3.26 -9.62 -11.85
N THR A 408 -1.95 -9.75 -12.09
CA THR A 408 -1.34 -9.70 -13.44
C THR A 408 -2.01 -10.65 -14.44
N ARG A 409 -2.30 -11.89 -14.04
CA ARG A 409 -2.97 -12.87 -14.92
C ARG A 409 -4.35 -12.38 -15.36
N ARG A 410 -5.19 -11.94 -14.42
CA ARG A 410 -6.54 -11.44 -14.72
C ARG A 410 -6.50 -10.21 -15.62
N VAL A 411 -5.57 -9.29 -15.38
CA VAL A 411 -5.41 -8.07 -16.20
C VAL A 411 -4.96 -8.44 -17.62
N TYR A 412 -4.05 -9.40 -17.78
CA TYR A 412 -3.64 -9.90 -19.09
C TYR A 412 -4.79 -10.60 -19.83
N GLU A 413 -5.53 -11.49 -19.15
CA GLU A 413 -6.70 -12.17 -19.74
C GLU A 413 -7.77 -11.15 -20.18
N GLN A 414 -8.09 -10.14 -19.35
CA GLN A 414 -9.00 -9.05 -19.73
C GLN A 414 -8.49 -8.22 -20.92
N ALA A 415 -7.17 -7.99 -21.05
CA ALA A 415 -6.60 -7.28 -22.19
C ALA A 415 -6.63 -8.12 -23.48
N VAL A 416 -6.42 -9.44 -23.37
CA VAL A 416 -6.61 -10.40 -24.47
C VAL A 416 -8.07 -10.39 -24.94
N ASP A 417 -9.03 -10.45 -24.02
CA ASP A 417 -10.46 -10.47 -24.33
C ASP A 417 -10.90 -9.16 -25.01
N LEU A 418 -10.49 -8.00 -24.46
CA LEU A 418 -10.77 -6.69 -25.07
C LEU A 418 -10.20 -6.58 -26.49
N THR A 419 -8.96 -7.03 -26.72
CA THR A 419 -8.36 -6.94 -28.07
C THR A 419 -9.06 -7.90 -29.06
N GLN A 420 -9.60 -9.03 -28.59
CA GLN A 420 -10.45 -9.91 -29.40
C GLN A 420 -11.83 -9.30 -29.69
N GLU A 421 -12.47 -8.64 -28.72
CA GLU A 421 -13.73 -7.92 -28.94
C GLU A 421 -13.54 -6.76 -29.94
N GLU A 422 -12.47 -5.99 -29.83
CA GLU A 422 -12.13 -4.92 -30.77
C GLU A 422 -11.84 -5.47 -32.17
N ALA A 423 -11.05 -6.54 -32.29
CA ALA A 423 -10.79 -7.20 -33.58
C ALA A 423 -12.07 -7.77 -34.22
N ALA A 424 -13.00 -8.31 -33.42
CA ALA A 424 -14.29 -8.81 -33.89
C ALA A 424 -15.26 -7.67 -34.27
N ALA A 425 -15.18 -6.52 -33.60
CA ALA A 425 -15.99 -5.33 -33.92
C ALA A 425 -15.44 -4.54 -35.13
N ALA A 426 -14.12 -4.57 -35.34
CA ALA A 426 -13.44 -3.98 -36.50
C ALA A 426 -13.47 -4.89 -37.75
N ALA A 427 -13.74 -6.18 -37.58
CA ALA A 427 -13.97 -7.10 -38.69
C ALA A 427 -15.14 -6.58 -39.55
N PRO A 428 -14.99 -6.47 -40.89
CA PRO A 428 -16.06 -5.98 -41.74
C PRO A 428 -17.25 -6.93 -41.62
N ALA A 429 -18.45 -6.37 -41.40
CA ALA A 429 -19.67 -7.15 -41.28
C ALA A 429 -19.84 -8.06 -42.50
N VAL A 430 -19.63 -9.37 -42.31
CA VAL A 430 -19.79 -10.36 -43.36
C VAL A 430 -21.25 -10.39 -43.73
N ALA A 431 -21.60 -9.70 -44.82
CA ALA A 431 -22.93 -9.74 -45.38
C ALA A 431 -23.31 -11.23 -45.56
N PRO A 432 -24.50 -11.67 -45.08
CA PRO A 432 -24.90 -13.05 -45.25
C PRO A 432 -24.81 -13.41 -46.74
N LEU A 433 -24.26 -14.58 -47.05
CA LEU A 433 -24.01 -15.06 -48.42
C LEU A 433 -25.32 -15.42 -49.13
N ASN A 434 -26.16 -14.40 -49.33
CA ASN A 434 -27.39 -14.42 -50.09
C ASN A 434 -27.11 -14.17 -51.59
N THR A 435 -25.94 -14.59 -52.05
CA THR A 435 -25.67 -14.81 -53.47
C THR A 435 -26.50 -16.00 -53.91
N GLN A 436 -27.70 -15.73 -54.43
CA GLN A 436 -28.37 -16.68 -55.31
C GLN A 436 -27.40 -16.94 -56.47
N PHE A 437 -26.82 -18.14 -56.50
CA PHE A 437 -25.92 -18.54 -57.57
C PHE A 437 -26.74 -18.82 -58.83
N GLU A 438 -26.88 -17.83 -59.71
CA GLU A 438 -27.35 -18.07 -61.08
C GLU A 438 -26.35 -18.97 -61.81
N VAL A 439 -26.61 -20.27 -61.78
CA VAL A 439 -25.86 -21.25 -62.57
C VAL A 439 -26.19 -21.02 -64.04
N ALA A 440 -25.26 -20.42 -64.78
CA ALA A 440 -25.42 -20.19 -66.22
C ALA A 440 -25.82 -21.49 -66.92
N GLU A 441 -26.88 -21.44 -67.73
CA GLU A 441 -27.51 -22.61 -68.37
C GLU A 441 -26.51 -23.46 -69.19
N SER A 442 -25.50 -22.80 -69.77
CA SER A 442 -24.36 -23.45 -70.43
C SER A 442 -23.62 -24.45 -69.54
N ALA A 443 -23.41 -24.16 -68.25
CA ALA A 443 -22.80 -25.09 -67.30
C ALA A 443 -23.69 -26.32 -67.06
N ILE A 444 -25.01 -26.13 -66.99
CA ILE A 444 -25.99 -27.23 -66.84
C ILE A 444 -25.96 -28.14 -68.06
N THR A 445 -25.89 -27.58 -69.28
CA THR A 445 -25.80 -28.40 -70.52
C THR A 445 -24.54 -29.26 -70.58
N GLN A 446 -23.42 -28.85 -69.99
CA GLN A 446 -22.15 -29.58 -69.97
C GLN A 446 -22.08 -30.68 -68.89
N LEU A 447 -23.02 -30.74 -67.94
CA LEU A 447 -23.03 -31.78 -66.90
C LEU A 447 -23.18 -33.19 -67.51
N PRO A 448 -22.44 -34.20 -67.02
CA PRO A 448 -22.69 -35.61 -67.34
C PRO A 448 -24.14 -36.01 -67.06
N ASN A 449 -24.72 -36.85 -67.92
CA ASN A 449 -26.15 -37.18 -67.87
C ASN A 449 -26.61 -37.81 -66.53
N ALA A 450 -25.69 -38.46 -65.79
CA ALA A 450 -25.95 -39.00 -64.45
C ALA A 450 -26.27 -37.93 -63.37
N ILE A 451 -25.93 -36.66 -63.60
CA ILE A 451 -26.20 -35.55 -62.67
C ILE A 451 -27.50 -34.80 -63.06
N LYS A 452 -27.80 -34.70 -64.37
CA LYS A 452 -28.98 -34.00 -64.89
C LYS A 452 -30.32 -34.55 -64.36
N SER A 453 -30.37 -35.85 -64.03
CA SER A 453 -31.56 -36.51 -63.46
C SER A 453 -31.89 -36.10 -62.01
N LEU A 454 -31.01 -35.38 -61.32
CA LEU A 454 -31.20 -34.95 -59.92
C LEU A 454 -31.70 -33.51 -59.77
N TYR A 455 -31.81 -32.75 -60.87
CA TYR A 455 -32.14 -31.32 -60.84
C TYR A 455 -33.63 -30.90 -60.80
N PRO A 456 -34.63 -31.69 -61.28
CA PRO A 456 -36.01 -31.20 -61.37
C PRO A 456 -36.82 -31.45 -60.08
N LEU A 457 -36.54 -30.69 -59.01
CA LEU A 457 -37.33 -30.75 -57.77
C LEU A 457 -37.53 -29.42 -57.01
N VAL A 458 -37.03 -28.28 -57.53
CA VAL A 458 -37.17 -26.96 -56.87
C VAL A 458 -37.54 -25.87 -57.89
N ALA A 459 -38.78 -25.86 -58.40
CA ALA A 459 -39.37 -24.72 -59.14
C ALA A 459 -40.90 -24.82 -59.38
N THR A 460 -41.74 -24.65 -58.34
CA THR A 460 -43.14 -24.17 -58.50
C THR A 460 -43.60 -23.43 -57.23
N PRO A 461 -43.88 -22.12 -57.28
CA PRO A 461 -44.53 -21.39 -56.18
C PRO A 461 -46.05 -21.32 -56.38
N GLU A 462 -46.84 -21.44 -55.29
CA GLU A 462 -48.01 -20.59 -54.96
C GLU A 462 -48.76 -21.07 -53.68
N ALA A 463 -49.72 -20.25 -53.22
CA ALA A 463 -50.78 -20.54 -52.23
C ALA A 463 -50.44 -20.69 -50.72
N THR A 464 -50.37 -19.56 -50.03
CA THR A 464 -50.88 -19.37 -48.64
C THR A 464 -52.41 -19.49 -48.55
N PRO A 465 -53.08 -19.52 -47.37
CA PRO A 465 -52.62 -19.76 -45.98
C PRO A 465 -53.48 -20.80 -45.19
N ALA A 466 -53.11 -21.14 -43.93
CA ALA A 466 -54.06 -21.50 -42.86
C ALA A 466 -53.41 -21.53 -41.45
N VAL A 467 -54.21 -21.30 -40.40
CA VAL A 467 -53.95 -21.64 -38.99
C VAL A 467 -55.17 -22.41 -38.47
N PRO A 468 -54.96 -23.62 -37.91
CA PRO A 468 -55.33 -23.92 -36.51
C PRO A 468 -54.16 -24.61 -35.77
N SER A 469 -53.94 -24.54 -34.45
CA SER A 469 -54.80 -24.46 -33.26
C SER A 469 -55.58 -25.74 -32.93
N GLU A 470 -54.93 -26.70 -32.25
CA GLU A 470 -55.59 -27.72 -31.43
C GLU A 470 -54.62 -28.34 -30.40
N ASP A 471 -54.80 -27.99 -29.12
CA ASP A 471 -54.60 -28.88 -27.96
C ASP A 471 -55.89 -29.76 -27.86
N PRO A 472 -55.91 -30.98 -27.25
CA PRO A 472 -55.53 -31.11 -25.83
C PRO A 472 -54.99 -32.50 -25.36
N GLN A 473 -54.57 -32.56 -24.08
CA GLN A 473 -54.88 -33.55 -23.01
C GLN A 473 -55.18 -35.04 -23.38
N GLU A 474 -54.77 -36.08 -22.63
CA GLU A 474 -54.01 -36.24 -21.37
C GLU A 474 -53.52 -37.73 -21.25
N GLN A 475 -53.30 -38.46 -20.14
CA GLN A 475 -53.62 -38.33 -18.71
C GLN A 475 -52.67 -39.15 -17.79
N GLY A 476 -52.38 -38.62 -16.60
CA GLY A 476 -52.18 -39.42 -15.37
C GLY A 476 -50.78 -40.01 -15.07
N GLU A 477 -50.43 -40.27 -13.81
CA GLU A 477 -51.09 -39.85 -12.55
C GLU A 477 -50.14 -39.98 -11.34
N GLY A 478 -50.38 -39.18 -10.29
CA GLY A 478 -49.76 -39.32 -8.95
C GLY A 478 -48.59 -38.37 -8.65
N THR A 479 -48.58 -37.61 -7.54
CA THR A 479 -49.64 -37.41 -6.53
C THR A 479 -49.49 -36.02 -5.86
N GLN A 480 -50.60 -35.53 -5.30
CA GLN A 480 -50.78 -34.27 -4.55
C GLN A 480 -49.73 -34.04 -3.43
N SER A 481 -49.25 -32.83 -3.09
CA SER A 481 -49.78 -31.44 -3.09
C SER A 481 -50.55 -31.01 -1.82
N LEU A 482 -50.75 -29.68 -1.68
CA LEU A 482 -51.24 -28.90 -0.51
C LEU A 482 -50.13 -28.62 0.53
N VAL A 483 -49.60 -27.40 0.72
CA VAL A 483 -50.07 -26.00 0.49
C VAL A 483 -51.15 -25.53 1.47
N GLU A 484 -50.79 -24.52 2.27
CA GLU A 484 -51.52 -23.29 2.68
C GLU A 484 -50.89 -22.74 3.99
N ASP A 485 -51.06 -21.48 4.41
CA ASP A 485 -50.99 -20.15 3.76
C ASP A 485 -50.98 -19.10 4.91
N SER A 486 -50.53 -17.84 4.68
CA SER A 486 -51.05 -16.59 5.27
C SER A 486 -50.09 -15.38 5.33
N ASN A 487 -50.48 -14.32 4.60
CA ASN A 487 -50.58 -12.91 5.03
C ASN A 487 -49.48 -12.26 5.93
N ASP A 488 -48.62 -11.49 5.26
CA ASP A 488 -48.65 -10.01 5.30
C ASP A 488 -49.09 -9.29 6.62
N LYS A 489 -48.12 -8.60 7.26
CA LYS A 489 -48.22 -7.14 7.54
C LYS A 489 -46.94 -6.50 8.11
N ASN A 490 -46.47 -5.48 7.38
CA ASN A 490 -46.08 -4.14 7.85
C ASN A 490 -45.27 -3.97 9.16
N ILE A 491 -44.05 -3.44 9.05
CA ILE A 491 -43.56 -2.29 9.85
C ILE A 491 -42.38 -1.61 9.14
N GLN A 492 -42.26 -0.29 9.28
CA GLN A 492 -41.27 0.54 8.58
C GLN A 492 -39.93 0.59 9.32
N ALA A 493 -38.82 0.45 8.59
CA ALA A 493 -37.50 0.80 9.10
C ALA A 493 -37.14 2.24 8.69
N HIS A 494 -37.13 3.17 9.65
CA HIS A 494 -36.64 4.54 9.41
C HIS A 494 -35.12 4.53 9.21
N VAL A 495 -34.67 4.80 7.98
CA VAL A 495 -33.27 5.15 7.72
C VAL A 495 -33.04 6.58 8.22
N VAL A 496 -32.32 6.73 9.33
CA VAL A 496 -31.79 8.01 9.80
C VAL A 496 -30.47 8.28 9.07
N PRO A 497 -30.36 9.32 8.22
CA PRO A 497 -29.09 9.64 7.58
C PRO A 497 -28.13 10.27 8.59
N MET A 498 -27.05 9.57 8.91
CA MET A 498 -25.90 10.19 9.57
C MET A 498 -25.30 11.27 8.66
N LYS A 499 -24.92 12.40 9.25
CA LYS A 499 -24.35 13.54 8.51
C LYS A 499 -22.87 13.27 8.20
N ALA A 500 -22.49 13.41 6.93
CA ALA A 500 -21.09 13.63 6.55
C ALA A 500 -20.64 15.05 6.98
N PRO A 501 -19.34 15.25 7.28
CA PRO A 501 -18.78 16.59 7.51
C PRO A 501 -18.77 17.46 6.24
N MET A 502 -18.63 18.77 6.44
CA MET A 502 -18.60 19.81 5.39
C MET A 502 -17.18 19.91 4.77
N ALA A 503 -16.93 20.46 3.58
CA ALA A 503 -17.76 21.24 2.62
C ALA A 503 -17.47 20.72 1.17
N PHE A 504 -18.13 21.12 0.08
CA PHE A 504 -18.69 22.42 -0.35
C PHE A 504 -20.12 22.26 -0.89
N LYS A 505 -21.00 23.25 -0.63
CA LYS A 505 -22.36 23.31 -1.22
C LYS A 505 -22.47 24.47 -2.23
N ARG A 506 -22.74 24.14 -3.50
CA ARG A 506 -23.76 24.86 -4.29
C ARG A 506 -25.01 23.99 -4.21
N GLU A 507 -26.10 24.49 -3.64
CA GLU A 507 -27.34 23.72 -3.48
C GLU A 507 -28.13 23.72 -4.80
N LEU A 508 -28.65 22.56 -5.22
CA LEU A 508 -29.63 22.52 -6.31
C LEU A 508 -30.94 23.17 -5.82
N PRO A 509 -31.69 23.90 -6.68
CA PRO A 509 -32.96 24.51 -6.31
C PRO A 509 -33.95 23.49 -5.72
N GLN A 510 -34.58 23.86 -4.61
CA GLN A 510 -35.45 22.98 -3.81
C GLN A 510 -36.66 22.43 -4.61
N GLU A 511 -37.06 23.13 -5.68
CA GLU A 511 -38.13 22.72 -6.61
C GLU A 511 -37.80 21.39 -7.32
N LEU A 512 -36.52 21.16 -7.62
CA LEU A 512 -36.03 19.96 -8.30
C LEU A 512 -36.15 18.69 -7.42
N LEU A 513 -36.26 18.87 -6.10
CA LEU A 513 -36.51 17.78 -5.16
C LEU A 513 -37.99 17.37 -5.07
N ASN A 514 -38.93 18.16 -5.58
CA ASN A 514 -40.37 17.90 -5.43
C ASN A 514 -41.02 17.25 -6.65
N HIS A 515 -40.27 17.01 -7.73
CA HIS A 515 -40.79 16.35 -8.93
C HIS A 515 -40.46 14.85 -8.91
N ASP A 516 -41.40 14.01 -8.49
CA ASP A 516 -41.14 12.56 -8.31
C ASP A 516 -40.70 11.85 -9.61
N HIS A 517 -41.10 12.37 -10.77
CA HIS A 517 -40.60 11.89 -12.08
C HIS A 517 -39.07 12.10 -12.23
N ALA A 518 -38.53 13.22 -11.73
CA ALA A 518 -37.09 13.48 -11.74
C ALA A 518 -36.35 12.59 -10.74
N ARG A 519 -36.94 12.34 -9.56
CA ARG A 519 -36.42 11.33 -8.61
C ARG A 519 -36.36 9.95 -9.24
N HIS A 520 -37.45 9.51 -9.89
CA HIS A 520 -37.51 8.18 -10.50
C HIS A 520 -36.49 8.01 -11.63
N LEU A 521 -36.31 9.05 -12.47
CA LEU A 521 -35.27 9.07 -13.51
C LEU A 521 -33.85 9.07 -12.93
N ILE A 522 -33.58 9.81 -11.85
CA ILE A 522 -32.28 9.77 -11.15
C ILE A 522 -32.02 8.40 -10.51
N GLN A 523 -33.07 7.74 -10.01
CA GLN A 523 -32.96 6.40 -9.43
C GLN A 523 -32.73 5.33 -10.50
N GLN A 524 -33.43 5.41 -11.64
CA GLN A 524 -33.18 4.57 -12.81
C GLN A 524 -31.79 4.80 -13.37
N ALA A 525 -31.37 6.04 -13.60
CA ALA A 525 -30.02 6.35 -14.08
C ALA A 525 -28.92 5.85 -13.13
N LYS A 526 -29.14 5.89 -11.80
CA LYS A 526 -28.21 5.28 -10.83
C LYS A 526 -28.23 3.74 -10.85
N GLN A 527 -29.40 3.13 -11.06
CA GLN A 527 -29.52 1.67 -11.21
C GLN A 527 -28.91 1.17 -12.52
N GLU A 528 -29.10 1.87 -13.63
CA GLU A 528 -28.41 1.61 -14.91
C GLU A 528 -26.91 1.87 -14.80
N TYR A 529 -26.48 2.92 -14.10
CA TYR A 529 -25.06 3.17 -13.84
C TYR A 529 -24.44 2.01 -13.05
N HIS A 530 -25.04 1.57 -11.94
CA HIS A 530 -24.53 0.44 -11.17
C HIS A 530 -24.69 -0.93 -11.86
N SER A 531 -25.70 -1.14 -12.72
CA SER A 531 -25.83 -2.40 -13.48
C SER A 531 -24.88 -2.49 -14.67
N ASN A 532 -24.46 -1.36 -15.25
CA ASN A 532 -23.54 -1.33 -16.38
C ASN A 532 -22.06 -1.10 -15.99
N THR A 533 -21.77 -0.57 -14.78
CA THR A 533 -20.39 -0.37 -14.28
C THR A 533 -19.77 -1.67 -13.76
N ILE A 534 -19.62 -2.64 -14.66
CA ILE A 534 -18.58 -3.69 -14.59
C ILE A 534 -18.09 -4.01 -16.01
N HIS A 535 -18.99 -4.28 -16.97
CA HIS A 535 -18.66 -4.41 -18.39
C HIS A 535 -19.86 -4.09 -19.31
N LYS A 536 -19.94 -2.84 -19.79
CA LYS A 536 -20.45 -2.46 -21.13
C LYS A 536 -20.29 -0.96 -21.38
N ALA A 537 -19.61 -0.60 -22.46
CA ALA A 537 -19.73 0.77 -23.00
C ALA A 537 -21.16 0.96 -23.53
N SER A 538 -21.87 1.97 -23.02
CA SER A 538 -23.19 2.34 -23.54
C SER A 538 -23.05 2.87 -24.97
N LYS A 539 -23.65 2.18 -25.95
CA LYS A 539 -23.62 2.55 -27.38
C LYS A 539 -24.54 3.73 -27.72
N ILE A 540 -24.51 4.77 -26.90
CA ILE A 540 -25.09 6.09 -27.16
C ILE A 540 -23.97 7.08 -26.86
N SER A 541 -23.37 7.69 -27.89
CA SER A 541 -22.37 8.73 -27.64
C SER A 541 -23.07 9.98 -27.07
N ILE A 542 -22.35 10.75 -26.24
CA ILE A 542 -22.91 11.98 -25.66
C ILE A 542 -23.30 12.97 -26.78
N ASP A 543 -22.64 12.92 -27.95
CA ASP A 543 -23.00 13.69 -29.14
C ASP A 543 -24.42 13.34 -29.66
N GLN A 544 -24.84 12.08 -29.58
CA GLN A 544 -26.19 11.65 -29.99
C GLN A 544 -27.26 12.13 -29.00
N LEU A 545 -26.91 12.21 -27.71
CA LEU A 545 -27.76 12.82 -26.67
C LEU A 545 -27.89 14.33 -26.87
N ILE A 546 -26.76 15.03 -27.06
CA ILE A 546 -26.70 16.47 -27.34
C ILE A 546 -27.43 16.82 -28.65
N SER A 547 -27.34 15.97 -29.67
CA SER A 547 -28.06 16.16 -30.94
C SER A 547 -29.58 16.09 -30.73
N LYS A 548 -30.08 15.09 -29.99
CA LYS A 548 -31.52 14.99 -29.65
C LYS A 548 -32.02 16.12 -28.76
N LEU A 549 -31.18 16.64 -27.87
CA LEU A 549 -31.51 17.83 -27.06
C LEU A 549 -31.63 19.08 -27.96
N LYS A 550 -30.68 19.28 -28.89
CA LYS A 550 -30.72 20.37 -29.89
C LYS A 550 -31.90 20.29 -30.86
N GLU A 551 -32.48 19.11 -31.08
CA GLU A 551 -33.73 18.94 -31.84
C GLU A 551 -34.99 19.38 -31.06
N HIS A 552 -34.90 19.65 -29.74
CA HIS A 552 -36.05 19.87 -28.85
C HIS A 552 -35.99 21.13 -27.95
N SER A 553 -34.92 21.92 -27.96
CA SER A 553 -34.86 23.21 -27.23
C SER A 553 -34.35 24.36 -28.11
N SER A 554 -35.08 25.48 -28.13
CA SER A 554 -34.75 26.70 -28.89
C SER A 554 -33.77 27.66 -28.20
N ASP A 555 -33.44 27.39 -26.93
CA ASP A 555 -32.90 28.39 -26.01
C ASP A 555 -31.41 28.13 -25.69
N GLU A 556 -30.75 29.10 -25.05
CA GLU A 556 -29.28 29.14 -24.89
C GLU A 556 -28.72 28.06 -23.95
N PHE A 557 -27.45 27.69 -24.17
CA PHE A 557 -26.70 26.73 -23.35
C PHE A 557 -26.64 27.17 -21.88
N SER A 558 -26.85 26.23 -20.95
CA SER A 558 -26.86 26.50 -19.50
C SER A 558 -25.49 26.29 -18.84
N GLU A 559 -25.31 26.78 -17.60
CA GLU A 559 -24.14 26.45 -16.76
C GLU A 559 -23.89 24.92 -16.65
N ILE A 560 -24.94 24.10 -16.78
CA ILE A 560 -24.86 22.64 -16.70
C ILE A 560 -24.22 22.06 -17.97
N ASP A 561 -24.55 22.61 -19.14
CA ASP A 561 -23.98 22.19 -20.42
C ASP A 561 -22.52 22.60 -20.56
N GLU A 562 -22.14 23.79 -20.05
CA GLU A 562 -20.74 24.18 -19.93
C GLU A 562 -19.97 23.30 -18.95
N ALA A 563 -20.56 22.93 -17.81
CA ALA A 563 -19.95 22.00 -16.86
C ALA A 563 -19.71 20.61 -17.46
N LEU A 564 -20.69 20.10 -18.23
CA LEU A 564 -20.56 18.84 -18.98
C LEU A 564 -19.46 18.93 -20.04
N LEU A 565 -19.40 19.99 -20.85
CA LEU A 565 -18.33 20.20 -21.83
C LEU A 565 -16.94 20.34 -21.18
N LYS A 566 -16.85 20.96 -20.00
CA LYS A 566 -15.61 21.07 -19.22
C LYS A 566 -15.17 19.71 -18.65
N GLN A 567 -16.12 18.90 -18.19
CA GLN A 567 -15.86 17.53 -17.75
C GLN A 567 -15.46 16.63 -18.93
N GLU A 568 -16.13 16.71 -20.07
CA GLU A 568 -15.78 15.99 -21.30
C GLU A 568 -14.37 16.32 -21.78
N LYS A 569 -14.00 17.62 -21.82
CA LYS A 569 -12.63 18.05 -22.12
C LYS A 569 -11.60 17.47 -21.14
N LYS A 570 -11.92 17.42 -19.84
CA LYS A 570 -11.05 16.76 -18.84
C LYS A 570 -10.93 15.25 -19.10
N TRP A 571 -12.01 14.58 -19.50
CA TRP A 571 -12.00 13.14 -19.79
C TRP A 571 -11.24 12.81 -21.08
N LYS A 572 -11.39 13.63 -22.14
CA LYS A 572 -10.58 13.54 -23.36
C LYS A 572 -9.10 13.79 -23.08
N PHE A 573 -8.76 14.86 -22.36
CA PHE A 573 -7.38 15.13 -21.93
C PHE A 573 -6.77 13.96 -21.13
N LEU A 574 -7.53 13.31 -20.24
CA LEU A 574 -7.05 12.13 -19.51
C LEU A 574 -6.86 10.91 -20.42
N ALA A 575 -7.78 10.65 -21.35
CA ALA A 575 -7.66 9.57 -22.32
C ALA A 575 -6.50 9.77 -23.31
N GLU A 576 -6.23 11.02 -23.69
CA GLU A 576 -5.13 11.44 -24.56
C GLU A 576 -3.75 11.32 -23.89
N ASN A 577 -3.66 11.47 -22.56
CA ASN A 577 -2.38 11.55 -21.85
C ASN A 577 -1.84 10.25 -21.25
N ASN A 578 -2.67 9.22 -20.96
CA ASN A 578 -2.20 7.84 -20.71
C ASN A 578 -3.37 6.84 -20.54
N ALA A 579 -3.59 5.98 -21.55
CA ALA A 579 -4.14 4.61 -21.42
C ALA A 579 -4.41 3.93 -22.77
N PHE A 580 -4.84 4.71 -23.79
CA PHE A 580 -5.52 4.16 -24.98
C PHE A 580 -4.89 4.60 -26.33
N SER A 581 -3.59 4.87 -26.39
CA SER A 581 -2.89 4.98 -27.67
C SER A 581 -2.74 3.60 -28.31
N ALA A 582 -3.10 3.48 -29.59
CA ALA A 582 -3.10 2.19 -30.31
C ALA A 582 -1.71 1.52 -30.36
N ASP A 583 -0.63 2.31 -30.22
CA ASP A 583 0.76 1.83 -30.19
C ASP A 583 1.14 1.08 -28.90
N PHE A 584 0.30 1.09 -27.85
CA PHE A 584 0.63 0.51 -26.53
C PHE A 584 0.17 -0.96 -26.34
N PHE A 585 -0.79 -1.47 -27.12
CA PHE A 585 -1.37 -2.82 -26.91
C PHE A 585 -1.43 -3.69 -28.20
N PRO A 586 -0.37 -4.42 -28.57
CA PRO A 586 -0.37 -5.36 -29.69
C PRO A 586 -0.86 -6.78 -29.30
N ILE A 587 -1.90 -6.93 -28.47
CA ILE A 587 -2.39 -8.25 -27.97
C ILE A 587 -3.36 -8.94 -28.98
N ALA A 588 -3.09 -8.78 -30.27
CA ALA A 588 -3.74 -9.53 -31.36
C ALA A 588 -2.75 -9.88 -32.50
N GLY A 589 -1.47 -10.12 -32.18
CA GLY A 589 -0.56 -10.86 -33.08
C GLY A 589 0.55 -10.07 -33.77
N THR A 590 1.08 -9.00 -33.16
CA THR A 590 2.43 -8.51 -33.52
C THR A 590 3.35 -8.47 -32.31
N SER A 591 4.64 -8.73 -32.55
CA SER A 591 5.61 -9.04 -31.49
C SER A 591 6.71 -7.98 -31.36
N LYS A 592 7.07 -7.69 -30.11
CA LYS A 592 8.46 -7.41 -29.72
C LYS A 592 8.79 -8.23 -28.48
N VAL A 593 10.04 -8.71 -28.43
CA VAL A 593 10.48 -9.75 -27.50
C VAL A 593 10.39 -9.29 -26.05
N VAL A 594 9.70 -10.07 -25.22
CA VAL A 594 9.78 -10.02 -23.75
C VAL A 594 10.11 -11.45 -23.28
N TYR A 595 11.36 -11.63 -22.85
CA TYR A 595 11.92 -12.80 -22.16
C TYR A 595 11.52 -14.22 -22.65
N PRO A 596 12.27 -14.81 -23.60
CA PRO A 596 12.11 -16.21 -24.03
C PRO A 596 12.17 -17.27 -22.91
N GLU A 597 12.71 -16.94 -21.74
CA GLU A 597 12.77 -17.81 -20.55
C GLU A 597 11.44 -17.92 -19.77
N LEU A 598 10.35 -17.31 -20.25
CA LEU A 598 8.99 -17.48 -19.72
C LEU A 598 8.22 -18.61 -20.44
N ARG A 599 8.82 -19.81 -20.54
CA ARG A 599 8.23 -21.03 -21.14
C ARG A 599 8.44 -22.28 -20.30
#